data_AF-A0A1H8FUT0-F1
#
_entry.id   AF-A0A1H8FUT0-F1
#
_cell.length_a   1.000
_cell.length_b   1.000
_cell.length_c   1.000
_cell.angle_alpha   90.00
_cell.angle_beta   90.00
_cell.angle_gamma   90.00
#
_symmetry.space_group_name_H-M   'P 1'
#
loop_
_entity.id
_entity.type
_entity.pdbx_description
1 polymer ?
#
loop_
_entity_poly.entity_id
_entity_poly.type
_entity_poly.pdbx_seq_one_letter_code
_entity_poly.pdbx_strand_id
1 'polypeptide(L)'
;MPTVISLLKRTLQSLAGLLLALVVLFEEWGWIPLSRLLQALGRLHVWRVLEKRIAALPPHWALPLFATPMVVLFPVKLLVLQRLATGHLWQAAVLEILSKLVGTAIVAWLFQLVQPALMQIGWFARWYPRWLL
;
A
#
# COMPACT_ATOMS: atom_id res chain seq x y z
N MET A 1 -22.91 -38.57 9.47
CA MET A 1 -22.96 -37.09 9.57
C MET A 1 -21.64 -36.38 9.96
N PRO A 2 -20.65 -36.96 10.69
CA PRO A 2 -19.44 -36.21 11.07
C PRO A 2 -18.48 -35.91 9.89
N THR A 3 -18.51 -36.72 8.84
CA THR A 3 -17.61 -36.60 7.67
C THR A 3 -17.89 -35.40 6.77
N VAL A 4 -19.16 -35.02 6.60
CA VAL A 4 -19.55 -33.87 5.74
C VAL A 4 -19.12 -32.55 6.39
N ILE A 5 -19.30 -32.41 7.71
CA ILE A 5 -18.88 -31.22 8.47
C ILE A 5 -17.34 -31.09 8.45
N SER A 6 -16.61 -32.20 8.57
CA SER A 6 -15.14 -32.17 8.48
C SER A 6 -14.63 -31.82 7.07
N LEU A 7 -15.32 -32.29 6.03
CA LEU A 7 -14.99 -31.97 4.63
C LEU A 7 -15.25 -30.49 4.33
N LEU A 8 -16.41 -29.97 4.74
CA LEU A 8 -16.77 -28.56 4.59
C LEU A 8 -15.81 -27.63 5.34
N LYS A 9 -15.46 -27.99 6.59
CA LYS A 9 -14.49 -27.24 7.38
C LYS A 9 -13.12 -27.22 6.70
N ARG A 10 -12.68 -28.36 6.14
CA ARG A 10 -11.39 -28.48 5.46
C ARG A 10 -11.35 -27.68 4.16
N THR A 11 -12.39 -27.71 3.33
CA THR A 11 -12.46 -26.89 2.11
C THR A 11 -12.52 -25.40 2.42
N LEU A 12 -13.30 -25.00 3.43
CA LEU A 12 -13.35 -23.60 3.88
C LEU A 12 -11.99 -23.14 4.41
N GLN A 13 -11.29 -23.98 5.17
CA GLN A 13 -9.93 -23.71 5.64
C GLN A 13 -8.92 -23.63 4.50
N SER A 14 -9.00 -24.52 3.51
CA SER A 14 -8.14 -24.46 2.33
C SER A 14 -8.39 -23.22 1.48
N LEU A 15 -9.66 -22.82 1.29
CA LEU A 15 -10.01 -21.58 0.59
C LEU A 15 -9.54 -20.34 1.36
N ALA A 16 -9.79 -20.30 2.67
CA ALA A 16 -9.30 -19.23 3.53
C ALA A 16 -7.76 -19.19 3.52
N GLY A 17 -7.09 -20.34 3.59
CA GLY A 17 -5.65 -20.46 3.51
C GLY A 17 -5.10 -19.99 2.16
N LEU A 18 -5.75 -20.33 1.05
CA LEU A 18 -5.38 -19.85 -0.29
C LEU A 18 -5.56 -18.33 -0.40
N LEU A 19 -6.68 -17.78 0.09
CA LEU A 19 -6.92 -16.34 0.11
C LEU A 19 -5.89 -15.62 0.98
N LEU A 20 -5.61 -16.14 2.17
CA LEU A 20 -4.56 -15.61 3.06
C LEU A 20 -3.19 -15.69 2.38
N ALA A 21 -2.85 -16.80 1.74
CA ALA A 21 -1.60 -16.96 1.02
C ALA A 21 -1.50 -15.97 -0.14
N LEU A 22 -2.58 -15.71 -0.89
CA LEU A 22 -2.60 -14.69 -1.94
C LEU A 22 -2.45 -13.28 -1.38
N VAL A 23 -3.10 -12.99 -0.25
CA VAL A 23 -2.96 -11.70 0.45
C VAL A 23 -1.54 -11.50 0.94
N VAL A 24 -0.95 -12.49 1.61
CA VAL A 24 0.44 -12.44 2.11
C VAL A 24 1.42 -12.39 0.95
N LEU A 25 1.24 -13.18 -0.11
CA LEU A 25 2.10 -13.13 -1.29
C LEU A 25 2.05 -11.74 -1.94
N PHE A 26 0.87 -11.13 -2.01
CA PHE A 26 0.73 -9.76 -2.48
C PHE A 26 1.36 -8.74 -1.51
N GLU A 27 1.20 -8.93 -0.20
CA GLU A 27 1.75 -8.06 0.84
C GLU A 27 3.27 -8.15 0.96
N GLU A 28 3.87 -9.32 0.74
CA GLU A 28 5.32 -9.50 0.83
C GLU A 28 6.02 -9.21 -0.51
N TRP A 29 5.40 -9.59 -1.63
CA TRP A 29 6.01 -9.46 -2.95
C TRP A 29 5.55 -8.24 -3.73
N GLY A 30 4.35 -7.70 -3.48
CA GLY A 30 3.71 -6.69 -4.33
C GLY A 30 4.23 -5.26 -4.14
N TRP A 31 4.59 -4.87 -2.92
CA TRP A 31 5.01 -3.49 -2.61
C TRP A 31 6.38 -3.12 -3.18
N ILE A 32 7.35 -4.04 -3.15
CA ILE A 32 8.72 -3.81 -3.67
C ILE A 32 8.73 -3.48 -5.18
N PRO A 33 8.12 -4.28 -6.07
CA PRO A 33 8.08 -3.96 -7.50
C PRO A 33 7.25 -2.71 -7.77
N LEU A 34 6.17 -2.45 -7.03
CA LEU A 34 5.38 -1.24 -7.16
C LEU A 34 6.16 0.02 -6.75
N SER A 35 6.91 -0.03 -5.64
CA SER A 35 7.76 1.09 -5.22
C SER A 35 8.88 1.31 -6.24
N ARG A 36 9.46 0.24 -6.80
CA ARG A 36 10.45 0.33 -7.89
C ARG A 36 9.86 0.94 -9.16
N LEU A 37 8.61 0.62 -9.51
CA LEU A 37 7.92 1.25 -10.64
C LEU A 37 7.79 2.76 -10.43
N LEU A 38 7.38 3.18 -9.23
CA LEU A 38 7.33 4.61 -8.88
C LEU A 38 8.71 5.27 -8.92
N GLN A 39 9.76 4.60 -8.45
CA GLN A 39 11.14 5.10 -8.55
C GLN A 39 11.66 5.14 -9.99
N ALA A 40 11.24 4.20 -10.84
CA ALA A 40 11.59 4.19 -12.26
C ALA A 40 10.91 5.36 -13.00
N LEU A 41 9.63 5.63 -12.71
CA LEU A 41 8.96 6.88 -13.09
C LEU A 41 9.67 8.09 -12.48
N GLY A 42 10.33 7.88 -11.34
CA GLY A 42 11.17 8.83 -10.66
C GLY A 42 12.37 9.37 -11.43
N ARG A 43 12.75 8.76 -12.56
CA ARG A 43 13.77 9.31 -13.45
C ARG A 43 13.32 10.62 -14.12
N LEU A 44 12.01 10.88 -14.17
CA LEU A 44 11.44 12.14 -14.64
C LEU A 44 11.86 13.30 -13.74
N HIS A 45 12.19 14.45 -14.33
CA HIS A 45 12.73 15.61 -13.61
C HIS A 45 11.83 16.06 -12.45
N VAL A 46 10.51 16.09 -12.69
CA VAL A 46 9.50 16.49 -11.69
C VAL A 46 9.56 15.60 -10.45
N TRP A 47 9.71 14.29 -10.64
CA TRP A 47 9.70 13.34 -9.55
C TRP A 47 10.99 13.40 -8.73
N ARG A 48 12.16 13.58 -9.36
CA ARG A 48 13.42 13.82 -8.64
C ARG A 48 13.38 15.06 -7.75
N VAL A 49 12.74 16.13 -8.22
CA VAL A 49 12.56 17.35 -7.42
C VAL A 49 11.66 17.06 -6.21
N LEU A 50 10.59 16.29 -6.41
CA LEU A 50 9.70 15.89 -5.33
C LEU A 50 10.40 15.01 -4.29
N GLU A 51 11.15 14.00 -4.72
CA GLU A 51 11.94 13.13 -3.84
C GLU A 51 12.91 13.93 -2.98
N LYS A 52 13.67 14.85 -3.59
CA LYS A 52 14.60 15.71 -2.85
C LYS A 52 13.89 16.59 -1.83
N ARG A 53 12.73 17.16 -2.19
CA ARG A 53 11.94 17.99 -1.27
C ARG A 53 11.41 17.17 -0.10
N ILE A 54 10.89 15.98 -0.37
CA ILE A 54 10.38 15.05 0.64
C ILE A 54 11.50 14.58 1.57
N ALA A 55 12.65 14.19 1.01
CA ALA A 55 13.80 13.75 1.79
C ALA A 55 14.42 14.86 2.65
N ALA A 56 14.25 16.12 2.26
CA ALA A 56 14.69 17.29 3.03
C ALA A 56 13.69 17.75 4.10
N LEU A 57 12.53 17.10 4.23
CA LEU A 57 11.54 17.47 5.24
C LEU A 57 12.07 17.21 6.66
N PRO A 58 11.78 18.09 7.62
CA PRO A 58 12.15 17.85 9.01
C PRO A 58 11.41 16.64 9.60
N PRO A 59 11.95 15.97 10.62
CA PRO A 59 11.42 14.72 11.17
C PRO A 59 9.95 14.76 11.58
N HIS A 60 9.45 15.91 12.05
CA HIS A 60 8.05 16.05 12.46
C HIS A 60 7.04 15.94 11.29
N TRP A 61 7.48 16.16 10.04
CA TRP A 61 6.64 15.98 8.85
C TRP A 61 6.63 14.56 8.30
N ALA A 62 7.56 13.70 8.73
CA ALA A 62 7.69 12.35 8.20
C ALA A 62 6.43 11.50 8.44
N LEU A 63 5.82 11.61 9.64
CA LEU A 63 4.58 10.90 9.97
C LEU A 63 3.33 11.44 9.24
N PRO A 64 3.05 12.76 9.25
CA PRO A 64 1.94 13.32 8.47
C PRO A 64 1.99 13.02 6.97
N LEU A 65 3.18 12.83 6.40
CA LEU A 65 3.33 12.52 4.98
C LEU A 65 2.69 11.18 4.59
N PHE A 66 2.51 10.24 5.52
CA PHE A 66 1.76 9.02 5.27
C PHE A 66 0.25 9.24 5.07
N ALA A 67 -0.27 10.44 5.33
CA ALA A 67 -1.64 10.83 4.97
C ALA A 67 -1.78 11.20 3.48
N THR A 68 -0.67 11.47 2.77
CA THR A 68 -0.67 11.78 1.34
C THR A 68 -1.49 10.80 0.48
N PRO A 69 -1.34 9.47 0.58
CA PRO A 69 -2.17 8.54 -0.18
C PRO A 69 -3.67 8.71 0.09
N MET A 70 -4.08 9.05 1.33
CA MET A 70 -5.49 9.26 1.63
C MET A 70 -6.04 10.47 0.87
N VAL A 71 -5.29 11.57 0.84
CA VAL A 71 -5.68 12.79 0.12
C VAL A 71 -5.71 12.56 -1.39
N VAL A 72 -4.67 11.90 -1.93
CA VAL A 72 -4.53 11.64 -3.37
C VAL A 72 -5.57 10.63 -3.87
N LEU A 73 -5.91 9.62 -3.08
CA LEU A 73 -6.85 8.57 -3.48
C LEU A 73 -8.31 8.89 -3.12
N PHE A 74 -8.58 9.92 -2.32
CA PHE A 74 -9.95 10.32 -2.00
C PHE A 74 -10.79 10.67 -3.24
N PRO A 75 -10.30 11.48 -4.21
CA PRO A 75 -11.00 11.70 -5.48
C PRO A 75 -11.26 10.41 -6.26
N VAL A 76 -10.34 9.45 -6.21
CA VAL A 76 -10.49 8.15 -6.88
C VAL A 76 -11.66 7.37 -6.27
N LYS A 77 -11.82 7.38 -4.94
CA LYS A 77 -12.99 6.77 -4.28
C LYS A 77 -14.31 7.39 -4.74
N LEU A 78 -14.36 8.72 -4.91
CA LEU A 78 -15.56 9.38 -5.44
C LEU A 78 -15.84 8.98 -6.90
N LEU A 79 -14.79 8.87 -7.72
CA LEU A 79 -14.92 8.38 -9.10
C LEU A 79 -15.42 6.92 -9.13
N VAL A 80 -14.89 6.05 -8.28
CA VAL A 80 -15.37 4.65 -8.14
C VAL A 80 -16.86 4.63 -7.81
N LEU A 81 -17.30 5.43 -6.84
CA LEU A 81 -18.72 5.55 -6.48
C LEU A 81 -19.57 6.08 -7.64
N GLN A 82 -19.09 7.08 -8.38
CA GLN A 82 -19.78 7.59 -9.57
C GLN A 82 -19.90 6.50 -10.66
N ARG A 83 -18.85 5.69 -10.87
CA ARG A 83 -18.88 4.58 -11.84
C ARG A 83 -19.84 3.48 -11.42
N LEU A 84 -19.89 3.15 -10.13
CA LEU A 84 -20.90 2.25 -9.56
C LEU A 84 -22.32 2.79 -9.77
N ALA A 85 -22.56 4.06 -9.46
CA ALA A 85 -23.87 4.70 -9.58
C ALA A 85 -24.37 4.77 -11.04
N THR A 86 -23.47 4.82 -12.00
CA THR A 86 -23.78 4.84 -13.44
C THR A 86 -23.82 3.44 -14.08
N GLY A 87 -23.70 2.37 -13.29
CA GLY A 87 -23.77 0.98 -13.75
C GLY A 87 -22.47 0.40 -14.32
N HIS A 88 -21.37 1.15 -14.28
CA HIS A 88 -20.07 0.74 -14.82
C HIS A 88 -19.25 -0.08 -13.80
N LEU A 89 -19.77 -1.24 -13.39
CA LEU A 89 -19.16 -2.13 -12.39
C LEU A 89 -17.71 -2.49 -12.70
N TRP A 90 -17.41 -2.84 -13.95
CA TRP A 90 -16.05 -3.21 -14.36
C TRP A 90 -15.06 -2.05 -14.20
N GLN A 91 -15.44 -0.83 -14.63
CA GLN A 91 -14.58 0.36 -14.49
C GLN A 91 -14.35 0.70 -13.02
N ALA A 92 -15.41 0.61 -12.20
CA ALA A 92 -15.30 0.82 -10.75
C ALA A 92 -14.36 -0.21 -10.10
N ALA A 93 -14.48 -1.49 -10.47
CA ALA A 93 -13.62 -2.56 -9.94
C ALA A 93 -12.15 -2.35 -10.32
N VAL A 94 -11.86 -2.03 -11.59
CA VAL A 94 -10.49 -1.75 -12.05
C VAL A 94 -9.92 -0.52 -11.33
N LEU A 95 -10.68 0.57 -11.21
CA LEU A 95 -10.25 1.78 -10.50
C LEU A 95 -9.96 1.49 -9.01
N GLU A 96 -10.79 0.70 -8.35
CA GLU A 96 -10.60 0.34 -6.94
C GLU A 96 -9.38 -0.56 -6.73
N ILE A 97 -9.13 -1.50 -7.63
CA ILE A 97 -7.91 -2.32 -7.59
C ILE A 97 -6.69 -1.43 -7.79
N LEU A 98 -6.68 -0.59 -8.84
CA LEU A 98 -5.57 0.31 -9.13
C LEU A 98 -5.32 1.31 -7.99
N SER A 99 -6.37 1.82 -7.34
CA SER A 99 -6.23 2.75 -6.21
C SER A 99 -5.48 2.11 -5.04
N LYS A 100 -5.79 0.85 -4.71
CA LYS A 100 -5.08 0.07 -3.67
C LYS A 100 -3.62 -0.17 -4.04
N LEU A 101 -3.36 -0.57 -5.28
CA LEU A 101 -2.01 -0.78 -5.77
C LEU A 101 -1.19 0.51 -5.63
N VAL A 102 -1.70 1.62 -6.19
CA VAL A 102 -1.03 2.92 -6.15
C VAL A 102 -0.84 3.41 -4.71
N GLY A 103 -1.84 3.25 -3.83
CA GLY A 103 -1.72 3.62 -2.43
C GLY A 103 -0.60 2.86 -1.72
N THR A 104 -0.52 1.55 -1.93
CA THR A 104 0.54 0.71 -1.37
C THR A 104 1.91 1.12 -1.90
N ALA A 105 2.01 1.41 -3.19
CA ALA A 105 3.23 1.89 -3.84
C ALA A 105 3.71 3.22 -3.24
N ILE A 106 2.81 4.20 -3.09
CA ILE A 106 3.10 5.52 -2.53
C ILE A 106 3.59 5.38 -1.10
N VAL A 107 2.93 4.58 -0.27
CA VAL A 107 3.33 4.36 1.14
C VAL A 107 4.74 3.77 1.21
N ALA A 108 5.02 2.71 0.45
CA ALA A 108 6.33 2.07 0.42
C ALA A 108 7.43 3.02 -0.08
N TRP A 109 7.16 3.78 -1.13
CA TRP A 109 8.08 4.79 -1.67
C TRP A 109 8.33 5.93 -0.67
N LEU A 110 7.28 6.49 -0.07
CA LEU A 110 7.40 7.52 0.96
C LEU A 110 8.22 7.01 2.14
N PHE A 111 7.94 5.81 2.63
CA PHE A 111 8.67 5.20 3.73
C PHE A 111 10.17 5.15 3.45
N GLN A 112 10.58 4.68 2.26
CA GLN A 112 12.00 4.62 1.89
C GLN A 112 12.65 6.01 1.86
N LEU A 113 11.93 7.05 1.45
CA LEU A 113 12.44 8.43 1.43
C LEU A 113 12.56 9.05 2.82
N VAL A 114 11.55 8.85 3.68
CA VAL A 114 11.50 9.49 5.00
C VAL A 114 12.06 8.62 6.12
N GLN A 115 12.46 7.37 5.84
CA GLN A 115 13.05 6.49 6.85
C GLN A 115 14.20 7.16 7.63
N PRO A 116 15.18 7.84 7.00
CA PRO A 116 16.23 8.52 7.76
C PRO A 116 15.69 9.59 8.71
N ALA A 117 14.63 10.31 8.31
CA ALA A 117 13.97 11.32 9.14
C ALA A 117 13.13 10.68 10.27
N LEU A 118 12.43 9.57 9.99
CA LEU A 118 11.70 8.79 10.99
C LEU A 118 12.65 8.23 12.07
N MET A 119 13.85 7.80 11.68
CA MET A 119 14.88 7.33 12.61
C MET A 119 15.45 8.43 13.52
N GLN A 120 15.17 9.70 13.26
CA GLN A 120 15.48 10.80 14.19
C GLN A 120 14.44 10.93 15.31
N ILE A 121 13.29 10.27 15.18
CA ILE A 121 12.24 10.25 16.20
C ILE A 121 12.59 9.17 17.23
N GLY A 122 12.89 9.57 18.48
CA GLY A 122 13.49 8.68 19.48
C GLY A 122 12.69 7.42 19.82
N TRP A 123 11.36 7.46 19.79
CA TRP A 123 10.54 6.25 20.00
C TRP A 123 10.56 5.36 18.75
N PHE A 124 10.50 5.93 17.54
CA PHE A 124 10.50 5.16 16.29
C PHE A 124 11.81 4.39 16.14
N ALA A 125 12.94 5.08 16.37
CA ALA A 125 14.28 4.48 16.31
C ALA A 125 14.49 3.34 17.32
N ARG A 126 13.77 3.36 18.46
CA ARG A 126 13.85 2.31 19.49
C ARG A 126 13.12 1.03 19.10
N TRP A 127 11.99 1.14 18.38
CA TRP A 127 11.12 0.03 18.07
C TRP A 127 11.34 -0.55 16.67
N TYR A 128 11.56 0.30 15.66
CA TYR A 128 11.66 -0.12 14.26
C TYR A 128 12.72 -1.20 13.98
N PRO A 129 13.97 -1.12 14.51
CA PRO A 129 14.98 -2.14 14.26
C PRO A 129 14.60 -3.56 14.71
N ARG A 130 13.64 -3.71 15.62
CA ARG A 130 13.17 -5.02 16.11
C ARG A 130 12.37 -5.81 15.07
N TRP A 131 11.83 -5.12 14.07
CA TRP A 131 11.02 -5.69 12.99
C TRP A 131 11.83 -6.08 11.75
N LEU A 132 13.14 -5.77 11.74
CA LEU A 132 14.08 -6.10 10.66
C LEU A 132 14.82 -7.44 10.92
N LEU A 133 14.49 -8.15 12.00
CA LEU A 133 15.09 -9.42 12.43
C LEU A 133 14.37 -10.64 11.86
#